data_AF-A0A4R4UTV8-F1
#
_entry.id   AF-A0A4R4UTV8-F1
#
_cell.length_a   1.000
_cell.length_b   1.000
_cell.length_c   1.000
_cell.angle_alpha   90.00
_cell.angle_beta   90.00
_cell.angle_gamma   90.00
#
_symmetry.space_group_name_H-M   'P 1'
#
loop_
_entity.id
_entity.type
_entity.pdbx_description
1 polymer ?
#
loop_
_entity_poly.entity_id
_entity_poly.type
_entity_poly.pdbx_seq_one_letter_code
_entity_poly.pdbx_strand_id
1 'polypeptide(L)'
;MGTGILSIGVSTHGLTVLSAILLWLAAAGYVVLVALTLWRIIAFRGELRTEFTDPRRGFGFFTFVAATNVLGTRLVAADQMGTAFALLVVGCLAWIVLGYVVPWTAVLGRAERPVVAGANGTWFIWVVASQSVAVLAAVLEPAVGFGRHELSVLAVGAWSVGMFLYAGVGVFVAARLLLYPLRPDDLTPPYWVAMGATAITVLAGARIVEMADTPMVVATRGLIAGVSVVVWAFGTWLIPPLVAAGWWRHVTHRVPLRYDATLWSVVFPLGMYGLAGHYLGTADHLPIVRVIGETEIWIALAVWTATFLAMLAHLATTLGRPSPA
;
A
#
# COMPACT_ATOMS: atom_id res chain seq x y z
N MET A 1 -1.47 -7.61 -1.95
CA MET A 1 -1.63 -6.62 -0.86
C MET A 1 -3.07 -6.36 -0.46
N GLY A 2 -3.98 -5.94 -1.36
CA GLY A 2 -5.38 -5.63 -1.02
C GLY A 2 -6.14 -6.77 -0.34
N THR A 3 -6.03 -7.99 -0.86
CA THR A 3 -6.63 -9.18 -0.22
C THR A 3 -6.01 -9.47 1.16
N GLY A 4 -4.71 -9.26 1.32
CA GLY A 4 -4.00 -9.47 2.59
C GLY A 4 -4.43 -8.47 3.67
N ILE A 5 -4.61 -7.19 3.30
CA ILE A 5 -5.08 -6.19 4.24
C ILE A 5 -6.53 -6.45 4.67
N LEU A 6 -7.40 -6.89 3.76
CA LEU A 6 -8.76 -7.30 4.11
C LEU A 6 -8.81 -8.56 4.96
N SER A 7 -7.89 -9.51 4.76
CA SER A 7 -7.75 -10.66 5.67
C SER A 7 -7.48 -10.21 7.10
N ILE A 8 -6.61 -9.21 7.30
CA ILE A 8 -6.37 -8.60 8.62
C ILE A 8 -7.65 -7.87 9.08
N GLY A 9 -8.27 -7.04 8.23
CA GLY A 9 -9.50 -6.30 8.55
C GLY A 9 -10.64 -7.18 9.03
N VAL A 10 -11.05 -8.19 8.27
CA VAL A 10 -12.16 -9.06 8.70
C VAL A 10 -11.82 -9.90 9.94
N SER A 11 -10.53 -10.11 10.24
CA SER A 11 -10.12 -10.79 11.47
C SER A 11 -10.36 -9.95 12.72
N THR A 12 -10.23 -8.61 12.65
CA THR A 12 -10.54 -7.72 13.79
C THR A 12 -12.04 -7.68 14.10
N HIS A 13 -12.89 -8.08 13.15
CA HIS A 13 -14.32 -8.27 13.33
C HIS A 13 -14.72 -9.70 13.76
N GLY A 14 -13.76 -10.56 14.08
CA GLY A 14 -14.02 -11.94 14.51
C GLY A 14 -14.39 -12.91 13.37
N LEU A 15 -14.32 -12.50 12.11
CA LEU A 15 -14.63 -13.36 10.94
C LEU A 15 -13.41 -14.21 10.57
N THR A 16 -13.06 -15.16 11.43
CA THR A 16 -11.84 -15.99 11.33
C THR A 16 -11.79 -16.83 10.05
N VAL A 17 -12.91 -17.45 9.65
CA VAL A 17 -13.00 -18.28 8.44
C VAL A 17 -12.78 -17.44 7.18
N LEU A 18 -13.48 -16.30 7.07
CA LEU A 18 -13.31 -15.39 5.94
C LEU A 18 -11.88 -14.83 5.89
N SER A 19 -11.32 -14.46 7.05
CA SER A 19 -9.93 -14.03 7.15
C SER A 19 -8.96 -15.08 6.61
N ALA A 20 -9.14 -16.36 6.97
CA ALA A 20 -8.30 -17.46 6.51
C ALA A 20 -8.41 -17.68 4.99
N ILE A 21 -9.62 -17.60 4.42
CA ILE A 21 -9.84 -17.70 2.97
C ILE A 21 -9.10 -16.58 2.23
N LEU A 22 -9.25 -15.34 2.70
CA LEU A 22 -8.55 -14.19 2.12
C LEU A 22 -7.03 -14.30 2.27
N LEU A 23 -6.53 -14.86 3.38
CA LEU A 23 -5.10 -15.11 3.57
C LEU A 23 -4.58 -16.11 2.53
N TRP A 24 -5.24 -17.26 2.35
CA TRP A 24 -4.84 -18.24 1.35
C TRP A 24 -4.86 -17.67 -0.06
N LEU A 25 -5.90 -16.90 -0.40
CA LEU A 25 -5.98 -16.22 -1.70
C LEU A 25 -4.86 -15.19 -1.88
N ALA A 26 -4.52 -14.42 -0.82
CA ALA A 26 -3.42 -13.48 -0.85
C ALA A 26 -2.07 -14.18 -1.00
N ALA A 27 -1.85 -15.29 -0.31
CA ALA A 27 -0.63 -16.09 -0.38
C ALA A 27 -0.46 -16.74 -1.77
N ALA A 28 -1.52 -17.36 -2.30
CA ALA A 28 -1.51 -17.95 -3.64
C ALA A 28 -1.24 -16.89 -4.71
N GLY A 29 -1.95 -15.75 -4.65
CA GLY A 29 -1.70 -14.63 -5.56
C GLY A 29 -0.28 -14.07 -5.46
N TYR A 30 0.27 -13.98 -4.24
CA TYR A 30 1.64 -13.55 -4.02
C TYR A 30 2.64 -14.51 -4.67
N VAL A 31 2.53 -15.82 -4.42
CA VAL A 31 3.43 -16.84 -4.99
C VAL A 31 3.39 -16.82 -6.52
N VAL A 32 2.18 -16.76 -7.10
CA VAL A 32 2.01 -16.69 -8.56
C VAL A 32 2.67 -15.43 -9.13
N LEU A 33 2.41 -14.26 -8.55
CA LEU A 33 3.00 -13.00 -9.03
C LEU A 33 4.52 -12.96 -8.88
N VAL A 34 5.07 -13.52 -7.80
CA VAL A 34 6.52 -13.65 -7.62
C VAL A 34 7.11 -14.57 -8.68
N ALA A 35 6.51 -15.74 -8.91
CA ALA A 35 6.97 -16.68 -9.94
C ALA A 35 6.94 -16.05 -11.35
N LEU A 36 5.85 -15.36 -11.70
CA LEU A 36 5.73 -14.64 -12.97
C LEU A 36 6.74 -13.48 -13.09
N THR A 37 7.02 -12.77 -11.99
CA THR A 37 8.01 -11.70 -11.98
C THR A 37 9.42 -12.24 -12.15
N LEU A 38 9.76 -13.35 -11.48
CA LEU A 38 11.05 -14.04 -11.65
C LEU A 38 11.23 -14.56 -13.07
N TRP A 39 10.18 -15.18 -13.64
CA TRP A 39 10.17 -15.54 -15.06
C TRP A 39 10.43 -14.32 -15.94
N ARG A 40 9.74 -13.21 -15.69
CA ARG A 40 9.87 -11.97 -16.46
C ARG A 40 11.29 -11.37 -16.38
N ILE A 41 11.95 -11.46 -15.23
CA ILE A 41 13.35 -11.06 -15.04
C ILE A 41 14.31 -11.92 -15.88
N ILE A 42 13.96 -13.15 -16.21
CA ILE A 42 14.82 -14.04 -17.02
C ILE A 42 14.49 -13.89 -18.51
N ALA A 43 13.21 -13.97 -18.86
CA ALA A 43 12.74 -14.03 -20.25
C ALA A 43 12.58 -12.66 -20.93
N PHE A 44 12.27 -11.58 -20.18
CA PHE A 44 11.89 -10.26 -20.73
C PHE A 44 12.70 -9.12 -20.12
N ARG A 45 14.03 -9.30 -19.99
CA ARG A 45 14.96 -8.35 -19.35
C ARG A 45 14.92 -6.94 -19.93
N GLY A 46 14.85 -6.84 -21.27
CA GLY A 46 14.86 -5.56 -21.97
C GLY A 46 13.62 -4.71 -21.63
N GLU A 47 12.43 -5.31 -21.74
CA GLU A 47 11.17 -4.66 -21.39
C GLU A 47 11.11 -4.27 -19.93
N LEU A 48 11.55 -5.17 -19.03
CA LEU A 48 11.58 -4.90 -17.60
C LEU A 48 12.47 -3.69 -17.28
N ARG A 49 13.65 -3.60 -17.90
CA ARG A 49 14.57 -2.46 -17.73
C ARG A 49 13.91 -1.15 -18.20
N THR A 50 13.23 -1.18 -19.35
CA THR A 50 12.53 0.01 -19.86
C THR A 50 11.46 0.49 -18.89
N GLU A 51 10.64 -0.41 -18.34
CA GLU A 51 9.62 -0.05 -17.35
C GLU A 51 10.21 0.43 -16.02
N PHE A 52 11.28 -0.22 -15.57
CA PHE A 52 11.94 0.14 -14.32
C PHE A 52 12.50 1.56 -14.35
N THR A 53 12.98 2.00 -15.52
CA THR A 53 13.47 3.37 -15.73
C THR A 53 12.37 4.39 -16.05
N ASP A 54 11.11 3.97 -16.22
CA ASP A 54 9.99 4.86 -16.53
C ASP A 54 9.43 5.50 -15.24
N PRO A 55 9.47 6.84 -15.09
CA PRO A 55 8.90 7.52 -13.93
C PRO A 55 7.41 7.20 -13.69
N ARG A 56 6.66 6.83 -14.73
CA ARG A 56 5.23 6.51 -14.60
C ARG A 56 4.96 5.11 -14.08
N ARG A 57 5.93 4.19 -14.20
CA ARG A 57 5.77 2.74 -13.93
C ARG A 57 6.74 2.21 -12.87
N GLY A 58 7.94 2.76 -12.79
CA GLY A 58 9.03 2.29 -11.92
C GLY A 58 8.64 2.23 -10.44
N PHE A 59 7.84 3.17 -9.96
CA PHE A 59 7.36 3.15 -8.57
C PHE A 59 6.38 2.00 -8.28
N GLY A 60 5.78 1.39 -9.30
CA GLY A 60 4.94 0.19 -9.18
C GLY A 60 5.70 -1.03 -8.65
N PHE A 61 7.03 -1.11 -8.83
CA PHE A 61 7.83 -2.24 -8.32
C PHE A 61 7.85 -2.32 -6.79
N PHE A 62 7.63 -1.20 -6.09
CA PHE A 62 7.49 -1.17 -4.63
C PHE A 62 6.25 -1.92 -4.11
N THR A 63 5.30 -2.29 -4.98
CA THR A 63 4.19 -3.18 -4.60
C THR A 63 4.69 -4.53 -4.10
N PHE A 64 5.85 -5.01 -4.57
CA PHE A 64 6.46 -6.24 -4.07
C PHE A 64 6.80 -6.13 -2.58
N VAL A 65 7.46 -5.03 -2.16
CA VAL A 65 7.80 -4.76 -0.76
C VAL A 65 6.54 -4.74 0.09
N ALA A 66 5.56 -3.94 -0.33
CA ALA A 66 4.33 -3.78 0.43
C ALA A 66 3.50 -5.08 0.48
N ALA A 67 3.44 -5.87 -0.59
CA ALA A 67 2.76 -7.17 -0.57
C ALA A 67 3.46 -8.18 0.34
N THR A 68 4.80 -8.22 0.30
CA THR A 68 5.64 -9.09 1.15
C THR A 68 5.41 -8.79 2.62
N ASN A 69 5.48 -7.51 3.00
CA ASN A 69 5.33 -7.10 4.39
C ASN A 69 3.88 -7.25 4.89
N VAL A 70 2.86 -6.93 4.08
CA VAL A 70 1.45 -7.14 4.47
C VAL A 70 1.14 -8.61 4.68
N LEU A 71 1.68 -9.50 3.84
CA LEU A 71 1.54 -10.94 4.03
C LEU A 71 2.25 -11.38 5.33
N GLY A 72 3.47 -10.90 5.56
CA GLY A 72 4.20 -11.12 6.81
C GLY A 72 3.39 -10.69 8.04
N THR A 73 2.78 -9.50 8.02
CA THR A 73 1.96 -9.00 9.12
C THR A 73 0.79 -9.92 9.43
N ARG A 74 0.12 -10.43 8.39
CA ARG A 74 -0.99 -11.37 8.57
C ARG A 74 -0.50 -12.73 9.08
N LEU A 75 0.69 -13.17 8.70
CA LEU A 75 1.31 -14.42 9.17
C LEU A 75 1.72 -14.34 10.64
N VAL A 76 2.12 -13.17 11.16
CA VAL A 76 2.29 -12.99 12.62
C VAL A 76 0.99 -13.28 13.36
N ALA A 77 -0.14 -12.75 12.87
CA ALA A 77 -1.46 -13.04 13.43
C ALA A 77 -1.94 -14.50 13.21
N ALA A 78 -1.21 -15.30 12.43
CA ALA A 78 -1.46 -16.73 12.25
C ALA A 78 -0.42 -17.61 12.96
N ASP A 79 0.36 -17.04 13.88
CA ASP A 79 1.43 -17.72 14.65
C ASP A 79 2.57 -18.28 13.76
N GLN A 80 2.76 -17.72 12.57
CA GLN A 80 3.81 -18.13 11.62
C GLN A 80 5.01 -17.17 11.68
N MET A 81 5.59 -17.02 12.88
CA MET A 81 6.63 -16.01 13.16
C MET A 81 7.88 -16.15 12.30
N GLY A 82 8.38 -17.38 12.10
CA GLY A 82 9.60 -17.61 11.30
C GLY A 82 9.44 -17.13 9.85
N THR A 83 8.30 -17.45 9.23
CA THR A 83 7.97 -16.99 7.88
C THR A 83 7.77 -15.47 7.83
N ALA A 84 7.11 -14.89 8.82
CA ALA A 84 6.94 -13.43 8.90
C ALA A 84 8.27 -12.69 9.01
N PHE A 85 9.22 -13.21 9.80
CA PHE A 85 10.56 -12.64 9.91
C PHE A 85 11.35 -12.77 8.59
N ALA A 86 11.27 -13.92 7.91
CA ALA A 86 11.88 -14.09 6.60
C ALA A 86 11.31 -13.09 5.58
N LEU A 87 10.00 -12.87 5.57
CA LEU A 87 9.35 -11.86 4.73
C LEU A 87 9.77 -10.44 5.12
N LEU A 88 9.97 -10.13 6.41
CA LEU A 88 10.51 -8.83 6.83
C LEU A 88 11.91 -8.60 6.25
N VAL A 89 12.80 -9.60 6.32
CA VAL A 89 14.16 -9.49 5.76
C VAL A 89 14.10 -9.28 4.25
N VAL A 90 13.31 -10.07 3.52
CA VAL A 90 13.12 -9.94 2.08
C VAL A 90 12.54 -8.56 1.73
N GLY A 91 11.51 -8.11 2.45
CA GLY A 91 10.86 -6.83 2.26
C GLY A 91 11.79 -5.65 2.54
N CYS A 92 12.60 -5.73 3.60
CA CYS A 92 13.58 -4.70 3.97
C CYS A 92 14.71 -4.60 2.95
N LEU A 93 15.28 -5.73 2.51
CA LEU A 93 16.30 -5.75 1.47
C LEU A 93 15.77 -5.18 0.15
N ALA A 94 14.57 -5.62 -0.26
CA ALA A 94 13.94 -5.09 -1.46
C ALA A 94 13.60 -3.60 -1.32
N TRP A 95 13.19 -3.13 -0.15
CA TRP A 95 12.93 -1.72 0.13
C TRP A 95 14.20 -0.87 -0.01
N ILE A 96 15.32 -1.30 0.56
CA ILE A 96 16.60 -0.59 0.44
C ILE A 96 17.04 -0.56 -1.03
N VAL A 97 17.08 -1.71 -1.70
CA VAL A 97 17.51 -1.80 -3.10
C VAL A 97 16.64 -0.94 -4.00
N LEU A 98 15.32 -1.11 -3.96
CA LEU A 98 14.41 -0.32 -4.80
C LEU A 98 14.42 1.16 -4.40
N GLY A 99 14.54 1.45 -3.10
CA GLY A 99 14.55 2.79 -2.51
C GLY A 99 15.65 3.69 -3.06
N TYR A 100 16.82 3.11 -3.38
CA TYR A 100 17.92 3.85 -4.00
C TYR A 100 17.92 3.72 -5.53
N VAL A 101 17.64 2.53 -6.07
CA VAL A 101 17.76 2.29 -7.51
C VAL A 101 16.65 2.98 -8.30
N VAL A 102 15.37 2.87 -7.88
CA VAL A 102 14.24 3.42 -8.65
C VAL A 102 14.34 4.94 -8.78
N PRO A 103 14.47 5.74 -7.70
CA PRO A 103 14.56 7.20 -7.84
C PRO A 103 15.81 7.62 -8.63
N TRP A 104 16.93 6.93 -8.44
CA TRP A 104 18.14 7.18 -9.23
C TRP A 104 17.87 6.97 -10.73
N THR A 105 17.32 5.83 -11.12
CA THR A 105 17.13 5.50 -12.54
C THR A 105 15.97 6.25 -13.19
N ALA A 106 14.90 6.50 -12.44
CA ALA A 106 13.69 7.15 -12.97
C ALA A 106 13.82 8.68 -12.98
N VAL A 107 14.48 9.29 -11.99
CA VAL A 107 14.52 10.75 -11.84
C VAL A 107 15.87 11.34 -12.26
N LEU A 108 16.98 10.74 -11.83
CA LEU A 108 18.33 11.30 -12.05
C LEU A 108 18.98 10.81 -13.35
N GLY A 109 18.66 9.58 -13.78
CA GLY A 109 19.25 8.94 -14.95
C GLY A 109 18.69 9.35 -16.32
N ARG A 110 17.67 10.23 -16.37
CA ARG A 110 17.03 10.64 -17.63
C ARG A 110 17.44 12.05 -18.08
N ALA A 111 17.78 12.16 -19.36
CA ALA A 111 18.01 13.43 -20.05
C ALA A 111 16.70 14.19 -20.33
N GLU A 112 15.58 13.47 -20.50
CA GLU A 112 14.27 14.08 -20.73
C GLU A 112 13.74 14.79 -19.47
N ARG A 113 13.64 16.11 -19.56
CA ARG A 113 13.03 16.97 -18.55
C ARG A 113 11.78 17.62 -19.14
N PRO A 114 10.72 17.83 -18.34
CA PRO A 114 10.66 17.68 -16.87
C PRO A 114 10.08 16.34 -16.37
N VAL A 115 10.77 15.70 -15.43
CA VAL A 115 10.35 14.42 -14.79
C VAL A 115 9.00 14.53 -14.07
N VAL A 116 8.66 15.73 -13.58
CA VAL A 116 7.38 16.03 -12.92
C VAL A 116 6.19 15.72 -13.82
N ALA A 117 6.34 15.79 -15.15
CA ALA A 117 5.29 15.42 -16.10
C ALA A 117 4.83 13.95 -15.97
N GLY A 118 5.70 13.08 -15.44
CA GLY A 118 5.44 11.66 -15.21
C GLY A 118 4.92 11.31 -13.81
N ALA A 119 4.85 12.28 -12.89
CA ALA A 119 4.34 12.04 -11.54
C ALA A 119 2.85 11.65 -11.57
N ASN A 120 2.49 10.59 -10.86
CA ASN A 120 1.11 10.12 -10.74
C ASN A 120 0.93 9.38 -9.40
N GLY A 121 -0.29 8.90 -9.14
CA GLY A 121 -0.62 8.21 -7.89
C GLY A 121 0.26 7.00 -7.53
N THR A 122 0.89 6.33 -8.50
CA THR A 122 1.81 5.20 -8.25
C THR A 122 3.07 5.60 -7.48
N TRP A 123 3.47 6.88 -7.50
CA TRP A 123 4.65 7.35 -6.76
C TRP A 123 4.47 7.19 -5.25
N PHE A 124 3.23 7.26 -4.75
CA PHE A 124 2.91 7.03 -3.34
C PHE A 124 3.15 5.57 -2.90
N ILE A 125 3.28 4.62 -3.84
CA ILE A 125 3.65 3.23 -3.51
C ILE A 125 5.04 3.17 -2.87
N TRP A 126 5.92 4.14 -3.17
CA TRP A 126 7.22 4.27 -2.48
C TRP A 126 7.06 4.50 -0.97
N VAL A 127 6.12 5.36 -0.60
CA VAL A 127 5.73 5.60 0.80
C VAL A 127 5.16 4.33 1.40
N VAL A 128 4.22 3.70 0.70
CA VAL A 128 3.56 2.46 1.15
C VAL A 128 4.58 1.36 1.42
N ALA A 129 5.62 1.22 0.58
CA ALA A 129 6.69 0.26 0.83
C ALA A 129 7.45 0.55 2.14
N SER A 130 7.87 1.80 2.35
CA SER A 130 8.56 2.22 3.59
C SER A 130 7.69 1.95 4.82
N GLN A 131 6.43 2.39 4.78
CA GLN A 131 5.51 2.20 5.89
C GLN A 131 5.16 0.74 6.13
N SER A 132 5.13 -0.11 5.09
CA SER A 132 4.88 -1.55 5.27
C SER A 132 6.02 -2.26 6.01
N VAL A 133 7.27 -1.84 5.82
CA VAL A 133 8.42 -2.33 6.60
C VAL A 133 8.25 -1.92 8.06
N ALA A 134 7.84 -0.66 8.30
CA ALA A 134 7.56 -0.17 9.64
C ALA A 134 6.47 -0.97 10.35
N VAL A 135 5.35 -1.24 9.67
CA VAL A 135 4.24 -2.06 10.22
C VAL A 135 4.73 -3.46 10.62
N LEU A 136 5.41 -4.17 9.72
CA LEU A 136 5.82 -5.55 10.01
C LEU A 136 6.88 -5.62 11.12
N ALA A 137 7.83 -4.68 11.14
CA ALA A 137 8.80 -4.57 12.23
C ALA A 137 8.12 -4.29 13.58
N ALA A 138 7.18 -3.35 13.63
CA ALA A 138 6.44 -3.02 14.84
C ALA A 138 5.53 -4.16 15.33
N VAL A 139 4.98 -4.96 14.41
CA VAL A 139 4.14 -6.12 14.77
C VAL A 139 4.99 -7.30 15.28
N LEU A 140 6.23 -7.45 14.79
CA LEU A 140 7.14 -8.50 15.26
C LEU A 140 7.80 -8.18 16.60
N GLU A 141 8.06 -6.90 16.90
CA GLU A 141 8.83 -6.50 18.09
C GLU A 141 8.27 -7.03 19.42
N PRO A 142 6.96 -6.93 19.71
CA PRO A 142 6.43 -7.41 20.99
C PRO A 142 6.53 -8.93 21.14
N ALA A 143 6.53 -9.65 20.01
CA ALA A 143 6.48 -11.11 19.98
C ALA A 143 7.87 -11.76 20.10
N VAL A 144 8.97 -11.02 19.90
CA VAL A 144 10.32 -11.58 19.98
C VAL A 144 10.95 -11.38 21.37
N GLY A 145 11.74 -12.37 21.81
CA GLY A 145 12.51 -12.31 23.06
C GLY A 145 13.89 -11.65 22.90
N PHE A 146 14.43 -11.59 21.69
CA PHE A 146 15.72 -10.98 21.34
C PHE A 146 15.54 -10.14 20.06
N GLY A 147 16.33 -9.07 19.89
CA GLY A 147 16.26 -8.22 18.68
C GLY A 147 15.26 -7.06 18.74
N ARG A 148 14.70 -6.75 19.93
CA ARG A 148 13.69 -5.70 20.10
C ARG A 148 14.20 -4.31 19.73
N HIS A 149 15.44 -4.00 20.10
CA HIS A 149 16.04 -2.69 19.82
C HIS A 149 16.18 -2.45 18.31
N GLU A 150 16.59 -3.48 17.58
CA GLU A 150 16.81 -3.47 16.14
C GLU A 150 15.49 -3.31 15.39
N LEU A 151 14.44 -4.03 15.81
CA LEU A 151 13.09 -3.90 15.25
C LEU A 151 12.50 -2.51 15.55
N SER A 152 12.72 -1.96 16.74
CA SER A 152 12.32 -0.58 17.07
C SER A 152 13.00 0.46 16.20
N VAL A 153 14.32 0.35 16.00
CA VAL A 153 15.07 1.26 15.12
C VAL A 153 14.59 1.13 13.68
N LEU A 154 14.36 -0.10 13.20
CA LEU A 154 13.84 -0.35 11.86
C LEU A 154 12.44 0.24 11.68
N ALA A 155 11.54 0.01 12.64
CA ALA A 155 10.16 0.48 12.58
C ALA A 155 10.09 2.01 12.54
N VAL A 156 10.74 2.67 13.50
CA VAL A 156 10.77 4.14 13.58
C VAL A 156 11.51 4.75 12.39
N GLY A 157 12.65 4.18 12.00
CA GLY A 157 13.43 4.65 10.85
C GLY A 157 12.64 4.57 9.53
N ALA A 158 12.01 3.42 9.25
CA ALA A 158 11.21 3.24 8.04
C ALA A 158 9.94 4.12 8.04
N TRP A 159 9.33 4.34 9.22
CA TRP A 159 8.19 5.24 9.38
C TRP A 159 8.58 6.70 9.09
N SER A 160 9.70 7.16 9.65
CA SER A 160 10.23 8.51 9.41
C SER A 160 10.59 8.74 7.94
N VAL A 161 11.28 7.79 7.30
CA VAL A 161 11.58 7.87 5.86
C VAL A 161 10.28 7.98 5.07
N GLY A 162 9.29 7.14 5.36
CA GLY A 162 8.00 7.17 4.68
C GLY A 162 7.29 8.53 4.79
N MET A 163 7.36 9.20 5.94
CA MET A 163 6.79 10.55 6.14
C MET A 163 7.43 11.59 5.21
N PHE A 164 8.76 11.64 5.14
CA PHE A 164 9.46 12.57 4.24
C PHE A 164 9.20 12.24 2.76
N LEU A 165 9.14 10.95 2.42
CA LEU A 165 8.76 10.50 1.07
C LEU A 165 7.34 10.94 0.72
N TYR A 166 6.40 10.89 1.66
CA TYR A 166 5.02 11.33 1.43
C TYR A 166 4.97 12.82 1.09
N ALA A 167 5.66 13.65 1.88
CA ALA A 167 5.74 15.08 1.63
C ALA A 167 6.36 15.36 0.23
N GLY A 168 7.49 14.73 -0.09
CA GLY A 168 8.17 14.91 -1.37
C GLY A 168 7.31 14.48 -2.57
N VAL A 169 6.76 13.26 -2.53
CA VAL A 169 5.86 12.75 -3.58
C VAL A 169 4.61 13.62 -3.71
N GLY A 170 4.04 14.06 -2.59
CA GLY A 170 2.90 14.96 -2.55
C GLY A 170 3.16 16.26 -3.28
N VAL A 171 4.32 16.89 -3.07
CA VAL A 171 4.74 18.09 -3.81
C VAL A 171 4.86 17.81 -5.31
N PHE A 172 5.50 16.72 -5.71
CA PHE A 172 5.66 16.40 -7.15
C PHE A 172 4.33 16.11 -7.84
N VAL A 173 3.44 15.36 -7.20
CA VAL A 173 2.11 15.07 -7.75
C VAL A 173 1.26 16.34 -7.78
N ALA A 174 1.25 17.16 -6.72
CA ALA A 174 0.55 18.44 -6.72
C ALA A 174 1.08 19.38 -7.83
N ALA A 175 2.39 19.48 -7.99
CA ALA A 175 3.01 20.23 -9.08
C ALA A 175 2.58 19.71 -10.45
N ARG A 176 2.48 18.39 -10.65
CA ARG A 176 1.96 17.81 -11.90
C ARG A 176 0.50 18.18 -12.15
N LEU A 177 -0.35 18.20 -11.13
CA LEU A 177 -1.77 18.55 -11.27
C LEU A 177 -1.97 20.05 -11.54
N LEU A 178 -1.08 20.91 -11.02
CA LEU A 178 -1.16 22.37 -11.20
C LEU A 178 -0.51 22.86 -12.50
N LEU A 179 0.59 22.26 -12.93
CA LEU A 179 1.41 22.77 -14.04
C LEU A 179 1.03 22.20 -15.41
N TYR A 180 0.28 21.09 -15.45
CA TYR A 180 0.00 20.38 -16.68
C TYR A 180 -1.50 20.10 -16.81
N PRO A 181 -2.03 20.05 -18.05
CA PRO A 181 -3.42 19.70 -18.29
C PRO A 181 -3.80 18.36 -17.64
N LEU A 182 -5.01 18.34 -17.09
CA LEU A 182 -5.58 17.22 -16.35
C LEU A 182 -6.74 16.67 -17.18
N ARG A 183 -6.48 15.60 -17.94
CA ARG A 183 -7.53 14.94 -18.72
C ARG A 183 -8.30 13.95 -17.83
N PRO A 184 -9.59 13.68 -18.11
CA PRO A 184 -10.35 12.66 -17.39
C PRO A 184 -9.66 11.28 -17.36
N ASP A 185 -8.95 10.93 -18.43
CA ASP A 185 -8.20 9.67 -18.52
C ASP A 185 -6.93 9.65 -17.66
N ASP A 186 -6.39 10.82 -17.31
CA ASP A 186 -5.21 10.93 -16.45
C ASP A 186 -5.55 10.63 -14.98
N LEU A 187 -6.81 10.80 -14.56
CA LEU A 187 -7.32 10.49 -13.21
C LEU A 187 -7.50 8.98 -13.01
N THR A 188 -6.37 8.30 -13.03
CA THR A 188 -6.30 6.85 -12.92
C THR A 188 -6.58 6.37 -11.48
N PRO A 189 -7.03 5.12 -11.30
CA PRO A 189 -7.27 4.55 -9.96
C PRO A 189 -6.09 4.68 -8.96
N PRO A 190 -4.81 4.68 -9.37
CA PRO A 190 -3.67 4.87 -8.47
C PRO A 190 -3.66 6.17 -7.66
N TYR A 191 -4.44 7.20 -8.01
CA TYR A 191 -4.54 8.40 -7.14
C TYR A 191 -5.10 8.09 -5.75
N TRP A 192 -5.89 7.02 -5.59
CA TRP A 192 -6.33 6.53 -4.29
C TRP A 192 -5.17 6.11 -3.38
N VAL A 193 -4.01 5.77 -3.93
CA VAL A 193 -2.81 5.44 -3.17
C VAL A 193 -2.30 6.64 -2.38
N ALA A 194 -2.63 7.89 -2.76
CA ALA A 194 -2.32 9.08 -1.96
C ALA A 194 -3.01 9.03 -0.58
N MET A 195 -4.28 8.60 -0.53
CA MET A 195 -4.99 8.34 0.73
C MET A 195 -4.52 7.02 1.37
N GLY A 196 -4.23 5.99 0.57
CA GLY A 196 -3.71 4.73 1.12
C GLY A 196 -2.36 4.88 1.82
N ALA A 197 -1.51 5.78 1.34
CA ALA A 197 -0.21 6.07 1.93
C ALA A 197 -0.32 6.80 3.28
N THR A 198 -1.30 7.71 3.44
CA THR A 198 -1.61 8.28 4.77
C THR A 198 -2.12 7.20 5.70
N ALA A 199 -3.02 6.33 5.23
CA ALA A 199 -3.59 5.27 6.04
C ALA A 199 -2.54 4.28 6.58
N ILE A 200 -1.62 3.79 5.74
CA ILE A 200 -0.56 2.88 6.23
C ILE A 200 0.43 3.59 7.15
N THR A 201 0.67 4.89 6.96
CA THR A 201 1.49 5.70 7.88
C THR A 201 0.86 5.76 9.27
N VAL A 202 -0.46 5.93 9.34
CA VAL A 202 -1.24 5.90 10.59
C VAL A 202 -1.21 4.52 11.22
N LEU A 203 -1.43 3.46 10.42
CA LEU A 203 -1.35 2.08 10.92
C LEU A 203 0.03 1.78 11.50
N ALA A 204 1.11 2.15 10.80
CA ALA A 204 2.47 2.00 11.27
C ALA A 204 2.70 2.77 12.58
N GLY A 205 2.24 4.02 12.64
CA GLY A 205 2.34 4.83 13.85
C GLY A 205 1.61 4.22 15.05
N ALA A 206 0.35 3.80 14.87
CA ALA A 206 -0.42 3.11 15.90
C ALA A 206 0.28 1.83 16.39
N ARG A 207 0.88 1.04 15.48
CA ARG A 207 1.67 -0.14 15.87
C ARG A 207 2.94 0.20 16.63
N ILE A 208 3.64 1.27 16.24
CA ILE A 208 4.82 1.74 16.99
C ILE A 208 4.44 2.19 18.39
N VAL A 209 3.27 2.83 18.55
CA VAL A 209 2.72 3.23 19.85
C VAL A 209 2.33 2.03 20.73
N GLU A 210 2.20 0.82 20.19
CA GLU A 210 1.96 -0.41 20.94
C GLU A 210 3.26 -1.18 21.29
N MET A 211 4.41 -0.79 20.72
CA MET A 211 5.70 -1.46 20.95
C MET A 211 6.19 -1.32 22.40
N ALA A 212 7.07 -2.22 22.83
CA ALA A 212 7.67 -2.15 24.16
C ALA A 212 8.58 -0.92 24.31
N ASP A 213 8.83 -0.51 25.57
CA ASP A 213 9.67 0.64 25.90
C ASP A 213 11.15 0.36 25.62
N THR A 214 11.54 0.61 24.37
CA THR A 214 12.95 0.71 23.94
C THR A 214 13.34 2.18 23.85
N PRO A 215 14.64 2.54 23.94
CA PRO A 215 15.08 3.94 23.91
C PRO A 215 14.55 4.74 22.71
N MET A 216 14.51 4.11 21.53
CA MET A 216 13.98 4.72 20.31
C MET A 216 12.48 5.00 20.42
N VAL A 217 11.69 4.00 20.85
CA VAL A 217 10.24 4.13 20.97
C VAL A 217 9.88 5.17 22.03
N VAL A 218 10.52 5.15 23.20
CA VAL A 218 10.27 6.12 24.27
C VAL A 218 10.52 7.55 23.80
N ALA A 219 11.57 7.79 23.02
CA ALA A 219 11.87 9.11 22.47
C ALA A 219 10.84 9.62 21.46
N THR A 220 10.18 8.73 20.71
CA THR A 220 9.31 9.11 19.59
C THR A 220 7.82 8.85 19.80
N ARG A 221 7.40 8.07 20.81
CA ARG A 221 6.02 7.57 20.98
C ARG A 221 4.98 8.70 20.91
N GLY A 222 5.16 9.76 21.70
CA GLY A 222 4.24 10.89 21.73
C GLY A 222 4.15 11.65 20.41
N LEU A 223 5.29 11.85 19.72
CA LEU A 223 5.32 12.49 18.40
C LEU A 223 4.59 11.63 17.36
N ILE A 224 4.87 10.33 17.33
CA ILE A 224 4.28 9.39 16.38
C ILE A 224 2.76 9.30 16.59
N ALA A 225 2.28 9.23 17.84
CA ALA A 225 0.86 9.26 18.17
C ALA A 225 0.18 10.54 17.63
N GLY A 226 0.70 11.71 18.00
CA GLY A 226 0.16 13.00 17.56
C GLY A 226 0.17 13.17 16.03
N VAL A 227 1.27 12.81 15.37
CA VAL A 227 1.37 12.86 13.90
C VAL A 227 0.40 11.87 13.24
N SER A 228 0.16 10.71 13.84
CA SER A 228 -0.79 9.72 13.30
C SER A 228 -2.21 10.26 13.27
N VAL A 229 -2.64 11.02 14.29
CA VAL A 229 -3.94 11.70 14.27
C VAL A 229 -4.01 12.75 13.16
N VAL A 230 -2.96 13.57 12.99
CA VAL A 230 -2.90 14.60 11.94
C VAL A 230 -2.94 13.98 10.54
N VAL A 231 -2.16 12.91 10.31
CA VAL A 231 -2.11 12.20 9.03
C VAL A 231 -3.42 11.46 8.76
N TRP A 232 -4.09 10.92 9.79
CA TRP A 232 -5.42 10.35 9.66
C TRP A 232 -6.43 11.39 9.18
N ALA A 233 -6.49 12.55 9.84
CA ALA A 233 -7.38 13.65 9.45
C ALA A 233 -7.11 14.12 8.01
N PHE A 234 -5.84 14.23 7.62
CA PHE A 234 -5.48 14.56 6.23
C PHE A 234 -5.91 13.46 5.25
N GLY A 235 -5.71 12.18 5.60
CA GLY A 235 -6.20 11.05 4.81
C GLY A 235 -7.71 11.07 4.62
N THR A 236 -8.48 11.36 5.67
CA THR A 236 -9.94 11.54 5.61
C THR A 236 -10.31 12.70 4.67
N TRP A 237 -9.56 13.80 4.75
CA TRP A 237 -9.77 14.98 3.90
C TRP A 237 -9.53 14.71 2.40
N LEU A 238 -8.69 13.72 2.06
CA LEU A 238 -8.45 13.32 0.66
C LEU A 238 -9.59 12.49 0.07
N ILE A 239 -10.48 11.90 0.88
CA ILE A 239 -11.56 11.04 0.37
C ILE A 239 -12.56 11.83 -0.51
N PRO A 240 -13.12 12.98 -0.08
CA PRO A 240 -14.04 13.76 -0.92
C PRO A 240 -13.48 14.15 -2.30
N PRO A 241 -12.27 14.72 -2.45
CA PRO A 241 -11.74 15.04 -3.77
C PRO A 241 -11.45 13.80 -4.63
N LEU A 242 -11.08 12.66 -4.03
CA LEU A 242 -10.89 11.40 -4.78
C LEU A 242 -12.22 10.85 -5.31
N VAL A 243 -13.28 10.91 -4.51
CA VAL A 243 -14.64 10.54 -4.94
C VAL A 243 -15.13 11.50 -6.02
N ALA A 244 -14.92 12.81 -5.85
CA ALA A 244 -15.28 13.81 -6.85
C ALA A 244 -14.52 13.61 -8.17
N ALA A 245 -13.22 13.26 -8.12
CA ALA A 245 -12.42 12.93 -9.30
C ALA A 245 -12.97 11.69 -10.03
N GLY A 246 -13.35 10.64 -9.29
CA GLY A 246 -14.00 9.46 -9.85
C GLY A 246 -15.35 9.76 -10.49
N TRP A 247 -16.18 10.58 -9.83
CA TRP A 247 -17.46 11.05 -10.35
C TRP A 247 -17.30 11.86 -11.62
N TRP A 248 -16.38 12.82 -11.62
CA TRP A 248 -16.08 13.67 -12.77
C TRP A 248 -15.60 12.86 -13.98
N ARG A 249 -14.78 11.83 -13.75
CA ARG A 249 -14.29 10.91 -14.80
C ARG A 249 -15.41 10.04 -15.39
N HIS A 250 -16.17 9.35 -14.55
CA HIS A 250 -17.10 8.30 -15.00
C HIS A 250 -18.52 8.81 -15.28
N VAL A 251 -18.99 9.81 -14.52
CA VAL A 251 -20.35 10.35 -14.67
C VAL A 251 -20.36 11.56 -15.59
N THR A 252 -19.53 12.57 -15.32
CA THR A 252 -19.51 13.80 -16.12
C THR A 252 -18.88 13.58 -17.49
N HIS A 253 -17.70 12.94 -17.55
CA HIS A 253 -16.96 12.71 -18.79
C HIS A 253 -17.25 11.34 -19.44
N ARG A 254 -18.11 10.53 -18.83
CA ARG A 254 -18.59 9.24 -19.36
C ARG A 254 -17.47 8.28 -19.78
N VAL A 255 -16.32 8.34 -19.12
CA VAL A 255 -15.25 7.35 -19.33
C VAL A 255 -15.78 6.00 -18.83
N PRO A 256 -15.84 4.95 -19.67
CA PRO A 256 -16.50 3.71 -19.30
C PRO A 256 -15.76 3.01 -18.17
N LEU A 257 -16.50 2.55 -17.16
CA LEU A 257 -15.96 1.73 -16.08
C LEU A 257 -15.75 0.30 -16.59
N ARG A 258 -14.57 0.03 -17.14
CA ARG A 258 -14.13 -1.32 -17.54
C ARG A 258 -13.17 -1.86 -16.50
N TYR A 259 -13.18 -3.18 -16.32
CA TYR A 259 -12.17 -3.81 -15.49
C TYR A 259 -10.79 -3.55 -16.10
N ASP A 260 -9.92 -2.97 -15.30
CA ASP A 260 -8.48 -2.89 -15.53
C ASP A 260 -7.76 -3.25 -14.23
N ALA A 261 -6.56 -3.83 -14.35
CA ALA A 261 -5.80 -4.29 -13.19
C ALA A 261 -5.52 -3.16 -12.19
N THR A 262 -5.46 -1.91 -12.63
CA THR A 262 -5.23 -0.76 -11.74
C THR A 262 -6.38 -0.53 -10.76
N LEU A 263 -7.60 -1.05 -10.96
CA LEU A 263 -8.69 -0.93 -9.99
C LEU A 263 -8.33 -1.52 -8.61
N TRP A 264 -7.44 -2.50 -8.55
CA TRP A 264 -6.91 -3.05 -7.31
C TRP A 264 -6.17 -2.00 -6.44
N SER A 265 -5.70 -0.90 -7.03
CA SER A 265 -5.08 0.20 -6.29
C SER A 265 -6.07 1.02 -5.47
N VAL A 266 -7.39 0.81 -5.60
CA VAL A 266 -8.44 1.42 -4.78
C VAL A 266 -8.75 0.56 -3.56
N VAL A 267 -8.76 -0.77 -3.74
CA VAL A 267 -9.07 -1.73 -2.68
C VAL A 267 -8.09 -1.62 -1.51
N PHE A 268 -6.80 -1.52 -1.81
CA PHE A 268 -5.77 -1.46 -0.78
C PHE A 268 -5.90 -0.21 0.12
N PRO A 269 -6.02 1.03 -0.41
CA PRO A 269 -6.28 2.23 0.39
C PRO A 269 -7.51 2.13 1.30
N LEU A 270 -8.65 1.64 0.79
CA LEU A 270 -9.87 1.54 1.60
C LEU A 270 -9.69 0.57 2.77
N GLY A 271 -9.16 -0.63 2.50
CA GLY A 271 -8.89 -1.61 3.56
C GLY A 271 -7.85 -1.12 4.56
N MET A 272 -6.85 -0.37 4.08
CA MET A 272 -5.83 0.22 4.93
C MET A 272 -6.40 1.35 5.81
N TYR A 273 -7.26 2.22 5.27
CA TYR A 273 -7.91 3.29 6.05
C TYR A 273 -8.81 2.72 7.15
N GLY A 274 -9.53 1.64 6.85
CA GLY A 274 -10.31 0.91 7.85
C GLY A 274 -9.47 0.37 9.00
N LEU A 275 -8.38 -0.33 8.69
CA LEU A 275 -7.45 -0.81 9.72
C LEU A 275 -6.74 0.31 10.48
N ALA A 276 -6.32 1.36 9.78
CA ALA A 276 -5.69 2.52 10.39
C ALA A 276 -6.63 3.16 11.42
N GLY A 277 -7.91 3.35 11.08
CA GLY A 277 -8.91 3.85 12.01
C GLY A 277 -9.14 2.93 13.20
N HIS A 278 -9.22 1.61 12.98
CA HIS A 278 -9.38 0.63 14.06
C HIS A 278 -8.19 0.65 15.05
N TYR A 279 -6.95 0.57 14.55
CA TYR A 279 -5.76 0.54 15.40
C TYR A 279 -5.46 1.89 16.05
N LEU A 280 -5.58 3.00 15.31
CA LEU A 280 -5.41 4.34 15.89
C LEU A 280 -6.47 4.59 16.98
N GLY A 281 -7.73 4.27 16.70
CA GLY A 281 -8.82 4.44 17.65
C GLY A 281 -8.69 3.59 18.90
N THR A 282 -8.01 2.44 18.80
CA THR A 282 -7.74 1.56 19.94
C THR A 282 -6.53 2.02 20.74
N ALA A 283 -5.42 2.37 20.06
CA ALA A 283 -4.17 2.79 20.69
C ALA A 283 -4.29 4.14 21.41
N ASP A 284 -5.00 5.11 20.82
CA ASP A 284 -5.14 6.47 21.36
C ASP A 284 -6.49 6.71 22.07
N HIS A 285 -7.28 5.64 22.29
CA HIS A 285 -8.60 5.71 22.92
C HIS A 285 -9.58 6.69 22.24
N LEU A 286 -9.62 6.69 20.89
CA LEU A 286 -10.49 7.54 20.06
C LEU A 286 -11.67 6.71 19.50
N PRO A 287 -12.80 6.59 20.23
CA PRO A 287 -13.89 5.67 19.86
C PRO A 287 -14.52 5.99 18.51
N ILE A 288 -14.64 7.28 18.15
CA ILE A 288 -15.19 7.70 16.85
C ILE A 288 -14.31 7.21 15.70
N VAL A 289 -12.98 7.36 15.83
CA VAL A 289 -12.01 6.93 14.83
C VAL A 289 -12.07 5.41 14.64
N ARG A 290 -12.21 4.66 15.75
CA ARG A 290 -12.37 3.21 15.72
C ARG A 290 -13.63 2.78 14.96
N VAL A 291 -14.79 3.39 15.25
CA VAL A 291 -16.06 3.08 14.59
C VAL A 291 -16.02 3.39 13.10
N ILE A 292 -15.40 4.51 12.71
CA ILE A 292 -15.18 4.85 11.30
C ILE A 292 -14.35 3.75 10.63
N GLY A 293 -13.24 3.34 11.26
CA GLY A 293 -12.37 2.30 10.73
C GLY A 293 -13.07 0.94 10.55
N GLU A 294 -13.81 0.52 11.57
CA GLU A 294 -14.61 -0.72 11.57
C GLU A 294 -15.71 -0.70 10.50
N THR A 295 -16.33 0.46 10.26
CA THR A 295 -17.33 0.61 9.20
C THR A 295 -16.69 0.57 7.81
N GLU A 296 -15.54 1.22 7.64
CA GLU A 296 -14.82 1.25 6.37
C GLU A 296 -14.39 -0.15 5.90
N ILE A 297 -14.04 -1.07 6.81
CA ILE A 297 -13.66 -2.43 6.44
C ILE A 297 -14.75 -3.13 5.61
N TRP A 298 -16.02 -2.87 5.90
CA TRP A 298 -17.15 -3.39 5.12
C TRP A 298 -17.24 -2.77 3.72
N ILE A 299 -16.99 -1.46 3.61
CA ILE A 299 -16.92 -0.75 2.32
C ILE A 299 -15.78 -1.33 1.48
N ALA A 300 -14.60 -1.49 2.08
CA ALA A 300 -13.44 -2.06 1.43
C ALA A 300 -13.69 -3.51 0.98
N LEU A 301 -14.40 -4.32 1.76
CA LEU A 301 -14.79 -5.69 1.40
C LEU A 301 -15.78 -5.70 0.23
N ALA A 302 -16.73 -4.78 0.19
CA ALA A 302 -17.66 -4.64 -0.93
C ALA A 302 -16.93 -4.26 -2.23
N VAL A 303 -16.01 -3.28 -2.17
CA VAL A 303 -15.19 -2.85 -3.31
C VAL A 303 -14.26 -3.97 -3.77
N TRP A 304 -13.65 -4.72 -2.85
CA TRP A 304 -12.85 -5.90 -3.18
C TRP A 304 -13.68 -6.97 -3.89
N THR A 305 -14.89 -7.26 -3.38
CA THR A 305 -15.78 -8.26 -3.99
C THR A 305 -16.16 -7.86 -5.41
N ALA A 306 -16.57 -6.60 -5.61
CA ALA A 306 -16.89 -6.08 -6.93
C ALA A 306 -15.69 -6.16 -7.89
N THR A 307 -14.49 -5.76 -7.44
CA THR A 307 -13.26 -5.80 -8.23
C THR A 307 -12.85 -7.23 -8.58
N PHE A 308 -12.97 -8.15 -7.63
CA PHE A 308 -12.66 -9.56 -7.82
C PHE A 308 -13.62 -10.23 -8.80
N LEU A 309 -14.93 -9.99 -8.67
CA LEU A 309 -15.94 -10.50 -9.61
C LEU A 309 -15.72 -9.94 -11.02
N ALA A 310 -15.40 -8.64 -11.12
CA ALA A 310 -15.06 -8.02 -12.40
C ALA A 310 -13.81 -8.63 -13.05
N MET A 311 -12.78 -8.96 -12.25
CA MET A 311 -11.60 -9.68 -12.70
C MET A 311 -11.97 -11.08 -13.23
N LEU A 312 -12.77 -11.84 -12.50
CA LEU A 312 -13.19 -13.18 -12.91
C LEU A 312 -14.01 -13.14 -14.21
N ALA A 313 -14.94 -12.19 -14.33
CA ALA A 313 -15.70 -11.98 -15.57
C ALA A 313 -14.78 -11.61 -16.75
N HIS A 314 -13.79 -10.75 -16.51
CA HIS A 314 -12.80 -10.40 -17.52
C HIS A 314 -11.94 -11.59 -17.96
N LEU A 315 -11.48 -12.41 -17.01
CA LEU A 315 -10.72 -13.62 -17.31
C LEU A 315 -11.55 -14.66 -18.08
N ALA A 316 -12.80 -14.90 -17.66
CA ALA A 316 -13.71 -15.83 -18.34
C ALA A 316 -14.00 -15.41 -19.78
N THR A 317 -14.20 -14.11 -20.03
CA THR A 317 -14.46 -13.59 -21.38
C THR A 317 -13.21 -13.55 -22.27
N THR A 318 -12.02 -13.38 -21.69
CA THR A 318 -10.76 -13.31 -22.43
C THR A 318 -10.21 -14.70 -22.74
N LEU A 319 -10.28 -15.64 -21.81
CA LEU A 319 -9.82 -17.03 -21.98
C LEU A 319 -10.87 -17.92 -22.67
N GLY A 320 -12.16 -17.59 -22.55
CA GLY A 320 -13.26 -18.36 -23.13
C GLY A 320 -13.58 -18.04 -24.60
N ARG A 321 -12.93 -17.05 -25.21
CA ARG A 321 -13.04 -16.78 -26.65
C ARG A 321 -11.90 -17.48 -27.38
N PRO A 322 -12.17 -18.46 -28.25
CA PRO A 322 -11.15 -18.99 -29.15
C PRO A 322 -10.58 -17.83 -29.99
N SER A 323 -9.27 -17.73 -30.13
CA SER A 323 -8.66 -16.81 -31.09
C SER A 323 -9.29 -17.02 -32.47
N PRO A 324 -9.67 -15.95 -33.19
CA PRO A 324 -9.98 -16.10 -34.61
C PRO A 324 -8.71 -16.66 -35.28
N ALA A 325 -8.85 -17.82 -35.92
CA ALA A 325 -7.83 -18.42 -36.76
C ALA A 325 -7.57 -17.56 -38.00
#